data_AF-A0A1I0KCZ2-F1
#
_entry.id   AF-A0A1I0KCZ2-F1
#
_cell.length_a   1.000
_cell.length_b   1.000
_cell.length_c   1.000
_cell.angle_alpha   90.00
_cell.angle_beta   90.00
_cell.angle_gamma   90.00
#
_symmetry.space_group_name_H-M   'P 1'
#
loop_
_entity.id
_entity.type
_entity.pdbx_description
1 polymer ?
#
loop_
_entity_poly.entity_id
_entity_poly.type
_entity_poly.pdbx_seq_one_letter_code
_entity_poly.pdbx_strand_id
1 'polypeptide(L)'
;MKTVRYSDREKMIVEEGLAAVERVLTGDDTDAIERLLLCLDYYMDPYYGNRLPYERELIVLLQNMILSSNPLELKQDALQLLTSYAWPPFSVLERGMAEAEKGRLRLEPALKQDIIYALNMAKEEAALTALLEKCVSIIRSMREEFKELDQGRFGVLPQCSIVKYCAGVDSEPIGYFKNATLHTWKLEQDKYTLADNALCHQQKPVSGMFFPQGGFWISFDLERGAGYLIYQLGPRFGRGFTFDLVFPEEGGARLENERVDWVS
;
A
#
# COMPACT_ATOMS: atom_id res chain seq x y z
N MET A 1 27.76 16.65 -2.73
CA MET A 1 27.17 15.53 -1.96
C MET A 1 27.84 15.53 -0.59
N LYS A 2 27.11 15.92 0.46
CA LYS A 2 27.61 15.93 1.84
C LYS A 2 27.48 14.51 2.39
N THR A 3 28.54 13.95 2.97
CA THR A 3 28.47 12.65 3.63
C THR A 3 28.11 12.87 5.09
N VAL A 4 26.90 12.48 5.48
CA VAL A 4 26.43 12.52 6.86
C VAL A 4 26.91 11.26 7.57
N ARG A 5 27.39 11.42 8.81
CA ARG A 5 27.73 10.31 9.71
C ARG A 5 27.33 10.69 11.12
N TYR A 6 26.71 9.78 11.84
CA TYR A 6 26.53 9.91 13.28
C TYR A 6 27.65 9.18 14.04
N SER A 7 27.79 9.50 15.32
CA SER A 7 28.79 8.96 16.22
C SER A 7 28.14 8.39 17.47
N ASP A 8 28.94 7.89 18.40
CA ASP A 8 28.43 7.44 19.71
C ASP A 8 27.72 8.58 20.47
N ARG A 9 28.00 9.85 20.15
CA ARG A 9 27.28 10.99 20.72
C ARG A 9 25.78 10.95 20.40
N GLU A 10 25.42 10.71 19.13
CA GLU A 10 24.02 10.62 18.73
C GLU A 10 23.35 9.36 19.30
N LYS A 11 24.10 8.25 19.45
CA LYS A 11 23.59 7.06 20.14
C LYS A 11 23.27 7.34 21.61
N MET A 12 24.17 8.02 22.32
CA MET A 12 23.94 8.42 23.71
C MET A 12 22.70 9.31 23.85
N ILE A 13 22.44 10.21 22.90
CA ILE A 13 21.23 11.07 22.90
C ILE A 13 19.97 10.21 22.80
N VAL A 14 19.96 9.20 21.92
CA VAL A 14 18.83 8.27 21.79
C VAL A 14 18.68 7.45 23.08
N GLU A 15 19.76 6.89 23.60
CA GLU A 15 19.73 6.08 24.83
C GLU A 15 19.35 6.87 26.10
N GLU A 16 19.66 8.18 26.15
CA GLU A 16 19.25 9.09 27.24
C GLU A 16 17.72 9.29 27.25
N GLY A 17 17.07 9.16 26.11
CA GLY A 17 15.62 9.11 25.98
C GLY A 17 15.00 10.29 25.23
N LEU A 18 13.67 10.25 25.13
CA LEU A 18 12.87 11.18 24.31
C LEU A 18 13.22 12.66 24.52
N ALA A 19 13.39 13.12 25.76
CA ALA A 19 13.65 14.52 26.06
C ALA A 19 15.00 15.02 25.48
N ALA A 20 15.99 14.13 25.37
CA ALA A 20 17.28 14.46 24.75
C ALA A 20 17.14 14.51 23.23
N VAL A 21 16.39 13.57 22.64
CA VAL A 21 16.06 13.56 21.21
C VAL A 21 15.28 14.82 20.82
N GLU A 22 14.22 15.16 21.55
CA GLU A 22 13.39 16.35 21.33
C GLU A 22 14.24 17.62 21.33
N ARG A 23 15.11 17.79 22.31
CA ARG A 23 16.00 18.96 22.42
C ARG A 23 16.85 19.18 21.17
N VAL A 24 17.27 18.11 20.51
CA VAL A 24 18.04 18.21 19.25
C VAL A 24 17.10 18.48 18.08
N LEU A 25 16.00 17.73 17.94
CA LEU A 25 15.08 17.85 16.81
C LEU A 25 14.35 19.20 16.74
N THR A 26 14.19 19.89 17.89
CA THR A 26 13.62 21.24 17.96
C THR A 26 14.68 22.35 18.00
N GLY A 27 15.96 22.00 17.91
CA GLY A 27 17.06 22.97 17.91
C GLY A 27 17.29 23.61 16.55
N ASP A 28 18.20 24.59 16.50
CA ASP A 28 18.56 25.30 15.26
C ASP A 28 19.74 24.67 14.49
N ASP A 29 20.43 23.68 15.09
CA ASP A 29 21.58 23.01 14.48
C ASP A 29 21.11 21.92 13.50
N THR A 30 20.94 22.32 12.24
CA THR A 30 20.49 21.43 11.16
C THR A 30 21.42 20.22 10.97
N ASP A 31 22.72 20.38 11.22
CA ASP A 31 23.68 19.28 11.07
C ASP A 31 23.55 18.27 12.21
N ALA A 32 23.24 18.73 13.43
CA ALA A 32 22.93 17.84 14.55
C ALA A 32 21.64 17.08 14.33
N ILE A 33 20.61 17.74 13.78
CA ILE A 33 19.35 17.09 13.42
C ILE A 33 19.59 16.02 12.36
N GLU A 34 20.29 16.35 11.27
CA GLU A 34 20.60 15.43 10.16
C GLU A 34 21.33 14.17 10.67
N ARG A 35 22.34 14.32 11.53
CA ARG A 35 23.03 13.18 12.16
C ARG A 35 22.11 12.37 13.07
N LEU A 36 21.23 13.03 13.83
CA LEU A 36 20.32 12.34 14.73
C LEU A 36 19.25 11.56 13.97
N LEU A 37 18.67 12.10 12.90
CA LEU A 37 17.74 11.36 12.04
C LEU A 37 18.40 10.11 11.44
N LEU A 38 19.64 10.25 10.95
CA LEU A 38 20.42 9.10 10.47
C LEU A 38 20.70 8.07 11.58
N CYS A 39 20.90 8.51 12.82
CA CYS A 39 21.05 7.61 13.96
C CYS A 39 19.73 6.89 14.28
N LEU A 40 18.60 7.59 14.21
CA LEU A 40 17.27 7.04 14.46
C LEU A 40 16.89 5.95 13.44
N ASP A 41 17.34 6.06 12.18
CA ASP A 41 17.21 4.99 11.17
C ASP A 41 17.71 3.64 11.70
N TYR A 42 18.90 3.61 12.29
CA TYR A 42 19.47 2.40 12.92
C TYR A 42 18.64 1.89 14.11
N TYR A 43 18.09 2.79 14.92
CA TYR A 43 17.30 2.41 16.10
C TYR A 43 15.87 1.98 15.80
N MET A 44 15.28 2.51 14.73
CA MET A 44 13.92 2.21 14.31
C MET A 44 13.86 1.00 13.37
N ASP A 45 14.95 0.70 12.65
CA ASP A 45 15.00 -0.45 11.75
C ASP A 45 14.94 -1.78 12.53
N PRO A 46 13.88 -2.61 12.31
CA PRO A 46 13.74 -3.90 12.98
C PRO A 46 14.89 -4.87 12.72
N TYR A 47 15.65 -4.70 11.63
CA TYR A 47 16.81 -5.52 11.31
C TYR A 47 17.86 -5.53 12.43
N TYR A 48 18.05 -4.41 13.13
CA TYR A 48 19.03 -4.31 14.21
C TYR A 48 18.48 -4.76 15.58
N GLY A 49 17.17 -5.02 15.68
CA GLY A 49 16.54 -5.55 16.90
C GLY A 49 16.55 -4.59 18.10
N ASN A 50 16.78 -3.30 17.86
CA ASN A 50 16.74 -2.26 18.89
C ASN A 50 15.33 -2.12 19.47
N ARG A 51 15.23 -1.64 20.72
CA ARG A 51 13.95 -1.33 21.36
C ARG A 51 13.98 0.07 21.93
N LEU A 52 13.13 0.94 21.42
CA LEU A 52 12.95 2.29 21.94
C LEU A 52 11.73 2.30 22.89
N PRO A 53 11.90 2.50 24.20
CA PRO A 53 10.78 2.50 25.14
C PRO A 53 9.80 3.67 24.93
N TYR A 54 10.18 4.67 24.12
CA TYR A 54 9.42 5.88 23.80
C TYR A 54 9.08 5.97 22.30
N GLU A 55 9.04 4.84 21.58
CA GLU A 55 8.82 4.78 20.13
C GLU A 55 7.55 5.52 19.68
N ARG A 56 6.45 5.38 20.42
CA ARG A 56 5.16 6.03 20.09
C ARG A 56 5.27 7.55 20.17
N GLU A 57 5.94 8.05 21.19
CA GLU A 57 6.18 9.47 21.41
C GLU A 57 7.18 10.03 20.39
N LEU A 58 8.19 9.23 19.99
CA LEU A 58 9.10 9.57 18.90
C LEU A 58 8.36 9.73 17.58
N ILE A 59 7.42 8.83 17.26
CA ILE A 59 6.56 8.95 16.07
C ILE A 59 5.77 10.26 16.09
N VAL A 60 5.24 10.68 17.24
CA VAL A 60 4.55 11.97 17.38
C VAL A 60 5.52 13.15 17.19
N LEU A 61 6.72 13.06 17.76
CA LEU A 61 7.76 14.08 17.64
C LEU A 61 8.23 14.28 16.19
N LEU A 62 8.44 13.19 15.44
CA LEU A 62 8.78 13.25 14.02
C LEU A 62 7.65 13.91 13.19
N GLN A 63 6.38 13.61 13.48
CA GLN A 63 5.26 14.29 12.82
C GLN A 63 5.25 15.81 13.08
N ASN A 64 5.52 16.24 14.31
CA ASN A 64 5.63 17.66 14.63
C ASN A 64 6.81 18.32 13.90
N MET A 65 7.95 17.62 13.82
CA MET A 65 9.13 18.08 13.11
C MET A 65 8.85 18.29 11.61
N ILE A 66 8.11 17.38 10.98
CA ILE A 66 7.71 17.47 9.57
C ILE A 66 6.87 18.74 9.31
N LEU A 67 6.00 19.12 10.24
CA LEU A 67 5.13 20.31 10.12
C LEU A 67 5.79 21.62 10.60
N SER A 68 7.04 21.56 11.07
CA SER A 68 7.76 22.72 11.61
C SER A 68 8.35 23.63 10.51
N SER A 69 9.10 24.65 10.92
CA SER A 69 9.86 25.53 10.02
C SER A 69 11.22 24.96 9.58
N ASN A 70 11.50 23.68 9.85
CA ASN A 70 12.75 23.05 9.43
C ASN A 70 12.94 23.06 7.89
N PRO A 71 14.20 23.00 7.42
CA PRO A 71 14.50 22.77 6.01
C PRO A 71 13.76 21.55 5.43
N LEU A 72 13.39 21.62 4.15
CA LEU A 72 12.63 20.59 3.45
C LEU A 72 13.32 19.23 3.56
N GLU A 73 14.64 19.19 3.43
CA GLU A 73 15.46 17.97 3.47
C GLU A 73 15.29 17.23 4.81
N LEU A 74 15.34 17.96 5.93
CA LEU A 74 15.16 17.35 7.25
C LEU A 74 13.72 16.85 7.47
N LYS A 75 12.73 17.56 6.92
CA LYS A 75 11.33 17.12 6.95
C LYS A 75 11.15 15.82 6.14
N GLN A 76 11.80 15.72 4.98
CA GLN A 76 11.76 14.52 4.14
C GLN A 76 12.47 13.34 4.81
N ASP A 77 13.61 13.55 5.45
CA ASP A 77 14.31 12.51 6.22
C ASP A 77 13.45 11.98 7.38
N ALA A 78 12.79 12.89 8.12
CA ALA A 78 11.88 12.50 9.20
C ALA A 78 10.65 11.72 8.67
N LEU A 79 10.10 12.14 7.53
CA LEU A 79 8.99 11.45 6.88
C LEU A 79 9.41 10.07 6.36
N GLN A 80 10.63 9.94 5.84
CA GLN A 80 11.20 8.67 5.42
C GLN A 80 11.29 7.66 6.57
N LEU A 81 11.66 8.10 7.77
CA LEU A 81 11.64 7.24 8.96
C LEU A 81 10.22 6.74 9.28
N LEU A 82 9.21 7.62 9.16
CA LEU A 82 7.82 7.23 9.37
C LEU A 82 7.33 6.22 8.33
N THR A 83 7.61 6.44 7.04
CA THR A 83 7.17 5.53 5.97
C THR A 83 7.94 4.22 5.94
N SER A 84 9.14 4.17 6.52
CA SER A 84 9.96 2.95 6.56
C SER A 84 9.66 2.07 7.78
N TYR A 85 9.36 2.67 8.93
CA TYR A 85 9.34 1.94 10.21
C TYR A 85 8.08 2.18 11.07
N ALA A 86 7.21 3.10 10.69
CA ALA A 86 5.94 3.34 11.37
C ALA A 86 4.76 3.10 10.43
N TRP A 87 3.56 3.04 11.00
CA TRP A 87 2.33 2.86 10.23
C TRP A 87 1.25 3.85 10.71
N PRO A 88 0.38 4.36 9.82
CA PRO A 88 -0.76 5.18 10.22
C PRO A 88 -1.63 4.51 11.30
N PRO A 89 -2.36 5.29 12.12
CA PRO A 89 -2.70 6.71 11.91
C PRO A 89 -1.62 7.70 12.36
N PHE A 90 -1.32 8.68 11.50
CA PHE A 90 -0.44 9.82 11.80
C PHE A 90 -1.26 11.07 12.11
N SER A 91 -1.96 11.05 13.26
CA SER A 91 -2.94 12.07 13.64
C SER A 91 -2.44 13.53 13.64
N VAL A 92 -1.13 13.75 13.84
CA VAL A 92 -0.54 15.09 13.78
C VAL A 92 -0.44 15.54 12.33
N LEU A 93 0.02 14.67 11.42
CA LEU A 93 0.07 14.98 9.98
C LEU A 93 -1.33 15.18 9.39
N GLU A 94 -2.31 14.38 9.79
CA GLU A 94 -3.71 14.54 9.37
C GLU A 94 -4.25 15.95 9.72
N ARG A 95 -4.04 16.38 10.97
CA ARG A 95 -4.41 17.74 11.41
C ARG A 95 -3.61 18.80 10.65
N GLY A 96 -2.32 18.59 10.44
CA GLY A 96 -1.46 19.50 9.68
C GLY A 96 -1.94 19.71 8.25
N MET A 97 -2.32 18.63 7.57
CA MET A 97 -2.90 18.66 6.23
C MET A 97 -4.23 19.44 6.20
N ALA A 98 -5.12 19.18 7.17
CA ALA A 98 -6.39 19.90 7.28
C ALA A 98 -6.20 21.41 7.53
N GLU A 99 -5.19 21.81 8.32
CA GLU A 99 -4.87 23.23 8.51
C GLU A 99 -4.19 23.85 7.28
N ALA A 100 -3.41 23.06 6.52
CA ALA A 100 -2.83 23.50 5.25
C ALA A 100 -3.90 23.75 4.18
N GLU A 101 -4.93 22.90 4.10
CA GLU A 101 -6.09 23.11 3.22
C GLU A 101 -6.87 24.38 3.57
N LYS A 102 -6.95 24.72 4.86
CA LYS A 102 -7.54 25.99 5.34
C LYS A 102 -6.63 27.21 5.16
N GLY A 103 -5.43 27.04 4.58
CA GLY A 103 -4.45 28.10 4.39
C GLY A 103 -3.77 28.60 5.66
N ARG A 104 -3.86 27.86 6.77
CA ARG A 104 -3.28 28.22 8.09
C ARG A 104 -1.88 27.66 8.30
N LEU A 105 -1.50 26.64 7.52
CA LEU A 105 -0.17 26.08 7.46
C LEU A 105 0.33 26.10 6.01
N ARG A 106 1.58 26.50 5.79
CA ARG A 106 2.20 26.42 4.47
C ARG A 106 3.02 25.14 4.39
N LEU A 107 2.69 24.28 3.42
CA LEU A 107 3.46 23.09 3.09
C LEU A 107 4.05 23.23 1.69
N GLU A 108 5.29 22.77 1.53
CA GLU A 108 5.95 22.64 0.24
C GLU A 108 5.21 21.59 -0.61
N PRO A 109 5.00 21.81 -1.93
CA PRO A 109 4.22 20.89 -2.76
C PRO A 109 4.76 19.45 -2.78
N ALA A 110 6.08 19.28 -2.79
CA ALA A 110 6.71 17.95 -2.74
C ALA A 110 6.38 17.24 -1.42
N LEU A 111 6.59 17.92 -0.29
CA LEU A 111 6.28 17.39 1.04
C LEU A 111 4.79 17.03 1.19
N LYS A 112 3.90 17.83 0.60
CA LYS A 112 2.46 17.56 0.63
C LYS A 112 2.14 16.20 0.00
N GLN A 113 2.75 15.87 -1.13
CA GLN A 113 2.54 14.59 -1.81
C GLN A 113 3.09 13.43 -0.97
N ASP A 114 4.28 13.60 -0.40
CA ASP A 114 4.89 12.57 0.45
C ASP A 114 4.05 12.31 1.72
N ILE A 115 3.46 13.36 2.32
CA ILE A 115 2.56 13.22 3.47
C ILE A 115 1.27 12.49 3.06
N ILE A 116 0.68 12.82 1.91
CA ILE A 116 -0.52 12.12 1.41
C ILE A 116 -0.24 10.63 1.25
N TYR A 117 0.92 10.28 0.68
CA TYR A 117 1.36 8.89 0.58
C TYR A 117 1.43 8.23 1.96
N ALA A 118 2.15 8.84 2.91
CA ALA A 118 2.29 8.31 4.25
C ALA A 118 0.95 8.08 4.95
N LEU A 119 0.00 9.01 4.82
CA LEU A 119 -1.34 8.90 5.40
C LEU A 119 -2.19 7.79 4.77
N ASN A 120 -1.93 7.46 3.51
CA ASN A 120 -2.70 6.47 2.77
C ASN A 120 -2.13 5.04 2.87
N MET A 121 -0.92 4.83 3.39
CA MET A 121 -0.28 3.50 3.48
C MET A 121 -1.22 2.42 4.07
N ALA A 122 -1.91 2.71 5.18
CA ALA A 122 -2.85 1.76 5.80
C ALA A 122 -4.11 1.52 4.96
N LYS A 123 -4.58 2.55 4.23
CA LYS A 123 -5.73 2.43 3.32
C LYS A 123 -5.37 1.65 2.06
N GLU A 124 -4.16 1.83 1.53
CA GLU A 124 -3.65 1.07 0.39
C GLU A 124 -3.57 -0.42 0.72
N GLU A 125 -2.97 -0.76 1.87
CA GLU A 125 -2.87 -2.14 2.34
C GLU A 125 -4.27 -2.76 2.55
N ALA A 126 -5.18 -2.01 3.18
CA ALA A 126 -6.54 -2.44 3.43
C ALA A 126 -7.33 -2.66 2.12
N ALA A 127 -7.25 -1.73 1.17
CA ALA A 127 -7.92 -1.83 -0.12
C ALA A 127 -7.40 -3.02 -0.93
N LEU A 128 -6.08 -3.20 -0.97
CA LEU A 128 -5.44 -4.35 -1.61
C LEU A 128 -5.91 -5.66 -0.98
N THR A 129 -5.95 -5.73 0.35
CA THR A 129 -6.43 -6.91 1.09
C THR A 129 -7.86 -7.24 0.74
N ALA A 130 -8.77 -6.25 0.76
CA ALA A 130 -10.18 -6.46 0.42
C ALA A 130 -10.38 -6.95 -1.03
N LEU A 131 -9.61 -6.43 -1.98
CA LEU A 131 -9.63 -6.89 -3.38
C LEU A 131 -9.09 -8.32 -3.53
N LEU A 132 -8.00 -8.65 -2.83
CA LEU A 132 -7.46 -10.02 -2.81
C LEU A 132 -8.45 -11.01 -2.19
N GLU A 133 -9.13 -10.65 -1.11
CA GLU A 133 -10.20 -11.47 -0.52
C GLU A 133 -11.37 -11.66 -1.49
N LYS A 134 -11.74 -10.62 -2.26
CA LYS A 134 -12.76 -10.73 -3.30
C LYS A 134 -12.37 -11.70 -4.40
N CYS A 135 -11.12 -11.70 -4.86
CA CYS A 135 -10.61 -12.70 -5.81
C CYS A 135 -10.78 -14.13 -5.27
N VAL A 136 -10.48 -14.36 -3.99
CA VAL A 136 -10.69 -15.67 -3.32
C VAL A 136 -12.18 -16.04 -3.32
N SER A 137 -13.05 -15.09 -2.94
CA SER A 137 -14.50 -15.29 -2.92
C SER A 137 -15.04 -15.67 -4.30
N ILE A 138 -14.56 -15.02 -5.37
CA ILE A 138 -14.95 -15.32 -6.74
C ILE A 138 -14.54 -16.74 -7.11
N ILE A 139 -13.30 -17.16 -6.83
CA ILE A 139 -12.85 -18.53 -7.10
C ILE A 139 -13.68 -19.56 -6.33
N ARG A 140 -14.04 -19.28 -5.08
CA ARG A 140 -14.91 -20.16 -4.28
C ARG A 140 -16.31 -20.28 -4.88
N SER A 141 -16.95 -19.15 -5.22
CA SER A 141 -18.26 -19.14 -5.89
C SER A 141 -18.22 -19.95 -7.18
N MET A 142 -17.20 -19.69 -8.00
CA MET A 142 -17.05 -20.39 -9.26
C MET A 142 -16.85 -21.90 -9.06
N ARG A 143 -16.04 -22.34 -8.09
CA ARG A 143 -15.91 -23.77 -7.78
C ARG A 143 -17.25 -24.44 -7.51
N GLU A 144 -18.16 -23.77 -6.81
CA GLU A 144 -19.50 -24.30 -6.54
C GLU A 144 -20.37 -24.30 -7.81
N GLU A 145 -20.42 -23.20 -8.55
CA GLU A 145 -21.15 -23.12 -9.82
C GLU A 145 -20.66 -24.17 -10.84
N PHE A 146 -19.35 -24.44 -10.86
CA PHE A 146 -18.74 -25.43 -11.75
C PHE A 146 -19.08 -26.88 -11.42
N LYS A 147 -19.51 -27.20 -10.19
CA LYS A 147 -19.99 -28.55 -9.87
C LYS A 147 -21.27 -28.89 -10.61
N GLU A 148 -22.07 -27.87 -10.94
CA GLU A 148 -23.36 -28.02 -11.61
C GLU A 148 -23.27 -27.89 -13.14
N LEU A 149 -22.14 -27.38 -13.65
CA LEU A 149 -21.91 -27.21 -15.09
C LEU A 149 -21.37 -28.49 -15.74
N ASP A 150 -21.80 -28.73 -16.98
CA ASP A 150 -21.27 -29.82 -17.81
C ASP A 150 -19.79 -29.58 -18.15
N GLN A 151 -18.91 -30.27 -17.45
CA GLN A 151 -17.45 -30.18 -17.63
C GLN A 151 -17.01 -30.56 -19.06
N GLY A 152 -17.80 -31.33 -19.81
CA GLY A 152 -17.51 -31.66 -21.21
C GLY A 152 -17.73 -30.46 -22.15
N ARG A 153 -18.59 -29.51 -21.78
CA ARG A 153 -18.93 -28.33 -22.60
C ARG A 153 -18.19 -27.07 -22.16
N PHE A 154 -17.89 -26.97 -20.86
CA PHE A 154 -17.27 -25.79 -20.28
C PHE A 154 -15.79 -26.03 -19.95
N GLY A 155 -15.40 -27.25 -19.56
CA GLY A 155 -14.05 -27.66 -19.14
C GLY A 155 -13.90 -27.80 -17.60
N VAL A 156 -12.65 -27.88 -17.10
CA VAL A 156 -12.30 -27.88 -15.66
C VAL A 156 -11.81 -26.51 -15.16
N LEU A 157 -12.24 -26.06 -13.98
CA LEU A 157 -11.74 -24.83 -13.34
C LEU A 157 -10.20 -24.83 -13.19
N PRO A 158 -9.50 -23.69 -13.42
CA PRO A 158 -8.06 -23.60 -13.18
C PRO A 158 -7.65 -24.02 -11.76
N GLN A 159 -6.54 -24.77 -11.66
CA GLN A 159 -5.95 -25.20 -10.39
C GLN A 159 -5.18 -24.07 -9.68
N CYS A 160 -4.76 -23.07 -10.45
CA CYS A 160 -4.00 -21.91 -10.02
C CYS A 160 -4.54 -20.66 -10.75
N SER A 161 -4.56 -19.52 -10.07
CA SER A 161 -4.85 -18.24 -10.70
C SER A 161 -3.70 -17.25 -10.48
N ILE A 162 -3.37 -16.45 -11.49
CA ILE A 162 -2.46 -15.32 -11.31
C ILE A 162 -3.28 -14.08 -11.01
N VAL A 163 -2.96 -13.43 -9.89
CA VAL A 163 -3.52 -12.14 -9.52
C VAL A 163 -2.46 -11.07 -9.70
N LYS A 164 -2.77 -10.03 -10.48
CA LYS A 164 -1.89 -8.89 -10.71
C LYS A 164 -2.49 -7.64 -10.10
N TYR A 165 -1.72 -6.96 -9.25
CA TYR A 165 -2.03 -5.60 -8.84
C TYR A 165 -1.34 -4.61 -9.78
N CYS A 166 -2.15 -3.72 -10.36
CA CYS A 166 -1.74 -2.75 -11.36
C CYS A 166 -1.99 -1.34 -10.80
N ALA A 167 -0.93 -0.54 -10.61
CA ALA A 167 -1.08 0.85 -10.17
C ALA A 167 -0.95 1.82 -11.34
N GLY A 168 -1.78 2.85 -11.36
CA GLY A 168 -1.71 3.94 -12.35
C GLY A 168 -3.02 4.69 -12.51
N VAL A 169 -2.90 6.01 -12.70
CA VAL A 169 -3.99 7.00 -12.80
C VAL A 169 -4.90 6.79 -14.03
N ASP A 170 -4.42 6.00 -15.01
CA ASP A 170 -5.12 5.70 -16.26
C ASP A 170 -5.80 4.33 -16.26
N SER A 171 -6.37 3.89 -15.12
CA SER A 171 -7.34 2.80 -15.15
C SER A 171 -8.61 3.30 -15.84
N GLU A 172 -8.65 3.21 -17.18
CA GLU A 172 -9.89 3.37 -17.91
C GLU A 172 -10.90 2.34 -17.36
N PRO A 173 -12.14 2.74 -17.01
CA PRO A 173 -13.20 1.84 -16.52
C PRO A 173 -13.58 0.74 -17.52
N ILE A 174 -12.99 0.73 -18.72
CA ILE A 174 -13.42 -0.06 -19.86
C ILE A 174 -12.28 -0.96 -20.31
N GLY A 175 -12.28 -2.18 -19.76
CA GLY A 175 -11.85 -3.37 -20.48
C GLY A 175 -10.49 -3.94 -20.12
N TYR A 176 -9.44 -3.15 -19.89
CA TYR A 176 -8.09 -3.70 -19.66
C TYR A 176 -7.21 -2.75 -18.86
N PHE A 177 -6.63 -3.21 -17.75
CA PHE A 177 -5.56 -2.49 -17.07
C PHE A 177 -4.35 -2.39 -18.01
N LYS A 178 -4.11 -1.20 -18.58
CA LYS A 178 -2.90 -0.90 -19.38
C LYS A 178 -1.67 -0.59 -18.50
N ASN A 179 -1.82 -0.70 -17.19
CA ASN A 179 -0.86 -0.20 -16.21
C ASN A 179 0.26 -1.20 -15.90
N ALA A 180 1.40 -0.67 -15.44
CA ALA A 180 2.51 -1.47 -14.96
C ALA A 180 2.06 -2.37 -13.80
N THR A 181 2.42 -3.65 -13.86
CA THR A 181 2.17 -4.58 -12.75
C THR A 181 3.14 -4.28 -11.62
N LEU A 182 2.63 -3.92 -10.45
CA LEU A 182 3.44 -3.67 -9.25
C LEU A 182 3.69 -4.96 -8.47
N HIS A 183 2.67 -5.80 -8.34
CA HIS A 183 2.77 -7.06 -7.62
C HIS A 183 2.01 -8.17 -8.33
N THR A 184 2.56 -9.38 -8.26
CA THR A 184 1.97 -10.57 -8.82
C THR A 184 1.94 -11.66 -7.76
N TRP A 185 0.79 -12.33 -7.64
CA TRP A 185 0.62 -13.49 -6.78
C TRP A 185 0.07 -14.67 -7.58
N LYS A 186 0.45 -15.87 -7.15
CA LYS A 186 -0.30 -17.09 -7.47
C LYS A 186 -1.31 -17.35 -6.35
N LEU A 187 -2.53 -17.68 -6.75
CA LEU A 187 -3.63 -18.08 -5.89
C LEU A 187 -3.89 -19.58 -6.09
N GLU A 188 -3.56 -20.36 -5.07
CA GLU A 188 -3.73 -21.82 -5.04
C GLU A 188 -4.36 -22.22 -3.72
N GLN A 189 -5.45 -23.00 -3.76
CA GLN A 189 -6.19 -23.42 -2.55
C GLN A 189 -6.49 -22.27 -1.57
N ASP A 190 -6.90 -21.13 -2.12
CA ASP A 190 -7.26 -19.91 -1.37
C ASP A 190 -6.07 -19.23 -0.66
N LYS A 191 -4.84 -19.59 -1.02
CA LYS A 191 -3.61 -19.00 -0.50
C LYS A 191 -2.84 -18.25 -1.58
N TYR A 192 -2.33 -17.08 -1.21
CA TYR A 192 -1.47 -16.28 -2.05
C TYR A 192 0.00 -16.61 -1.82
N THR A 193 0.75 -16.78 -2.90
CA THR A 193 2.21 -16.80 -2.89
C THR A 193 2.74 -15.75 -3.85
N LEU A 194 3.66 -14.90 -3.39
CA LEU A 194 4.29 -13.89 -4.22
C LEU A 194 5.01 -14.55 -5.42
N ALA A 195 4.90 -13.94 -6.59
CA ALA A 195 5.52 -14.39 -7.82
C ALA A 195 6.22 -13.23 -8.52
N ASP A 196 7.10 -13.57 -9.47
CA ASP A 196 7.76 -12.59 -10.33
C ASP A 196 6.71 -11.81 -11.16
N ASN A 197 6.88 -10.49 -11.26
CA ASN A 197 6.00 -9.62 -12.05
C ASN A 197 6.05 -9.93 -13.56
N ALA A 198 7.14 -10.55 -14.04
CA ALA A 198 7.27 -11.06 -15.40
C ALA A 198 6.41 -12.30 -15.67
N LEU A 199 5.80 -12.91 -14.65
CA LEU A 199 4.89 -14.04 -14.83
C LEU A 199 3.66 -13.59 -15.62
N CYS A 200 3.47 -14.20 -16.79
CA CYS A 200 2.33 -13.91 -17.67
C CYS A 200 1.25 -14.97 -17.55
N HIS A 201 -0.01 -14.53 -17.70
CA HIS A 201 -1.16 -15.43 -17.82
C HIS A 201 -1.01 -16.34 -19.04
N GLN A 202 -1.24 -17.63 -18.87
CA GLN A 202 -1.24 -18.57 -20.00
C GLN A 202 -2.53 -18.42 -20.81
N GLN A 203 -2.43 -17.76 -21.96
CA GLN A 203 -3.57 -17.43 -22.83
C GLN A 203 -3.84 -18.45 -23.93
N LYS A 204 -3.19 -19.62 -23.96
CA LYS A 204 -3.45 -20.63 -25.00
C LYS A 204 -4.67 -21.46 -24.62
N PRO A 205 -5.85 -21.24 -25.22
CA PRO A 205 -6.98 -22.10 -24.97
C PRO A 205 -6.66 -23.48 -25.54
N VAL A 206 -7.08 -24.53 -24.86
CA VAL A 206 -7.18 -25.85 -25.50
C VAL A 206 -8.61 -25.96 -26.03
N SER A 207 -8.77 -26.38 -27.28
CA SER A 207 -10.09 -26.55 -27.89
C SER A 207 -10.96 -27.45 -27.00
N GLY A 208 -12.05 -26.89 -26.46
CA GLY A 208 -12.96 -27.60 -25.56
C GLY A 208 -12.58 -27.62 -24.06
N MET A 209 -11.59 -26.85 -23.59
CA MET A 209 -11.22 -26.77 -22.16
C MET A 209 -10.96 -25.33 -21.67
N PHE A 210 -11.03 -25.11 -20.36
CA PHE A 210 -10.56 -23.86 -19.71
C PHE A 210 -9.05 -23.67 -19.90
N PHE A 211 -8.59 -22.44 -19.65
CA PHE A 211 -7.17 -22.19 -19.45
C PHE A 211 -6.67 -23.00 -18.25
N PRO A 212 -5.44 -23.54 -18.31
CA PRO A 212 -4.82 -24.19 -17.14
C PRO A 212 -4.66 -23.24 -15.95
N GLN A 213 -4.76 -21.92 -16.19
CA GLN A 213 -4.57 -20.88 -15.21
C GLN A 213 -5.61 -19.77 -15.36
N GLY A 214 -6.22 -19.35 -14.24
CA GLY A 214 -7.09 -18.18 -14.18
C GLY A 214 -6.29 -16.89 -14.12
N GLY A 215 -6.89 -15.79 -14.57
CA GLY A 215 -6.30 -14.46 -14.44
C GLY A 215 -7.20 -13.51 -13.66
N PHE A 216 -6.60 -12.78 -12.73
CA PHE A 216 -7.19 -11.62 -12.08
C PHE A 216 -6.28 -10.41 -12.26
N TRP A 217 -6.90 -9.26 -12.42
CA TRP A 217 -6.26 -7.97 -12.39
C TRP A 217 -7.05 -7.09 -11.45
N ILE A 218 -6.34 -6.44 -10.53
CA ILE A 218 -6.93 -5.58 -9.51
C ILE A 218 -6.22 -4.24 -9.48
N SER A 219 -6.97 -3.18 -9.20
CA SER A 219 -6.43 -1.86 -8.87
C SER A 219 -7.41 -1.10 -7.98
N PHE A 220 -7.01 0.05 -7.48
CA PHE A 220 -7.88 0.96 -6.75
C PHE A 220 -7.44 2.42 -6.94
N ASP A 221 -8.38 3.33 -6.71
CA ASP A 221 -8.19 4.77 -6.65
C ASP A 221 -8.75 5.26 -5.30
N LEU A 222 -7.85 5.61 -4.38
CA LEU A 222 -8.23 6.05 -3.04
C LEU A 222 -8.88 7.43 -3.02
N GLU A 223 -8.55 8.31 -3.99
CA GLU A 223 -9.16 9.63 -4.08
C GLU A 223 -10.63 9.54 -4.53
N ARG A 224 -10.90 8.63 -5.47
CA ARG A 224 -12.26 8.32 -5.92
C ARG A 224 -13.00 7.37 -4.99
N GLY A 225 -12.31 6.75 -4.05
CA GLY A 225 -12.86 5.68 -3.20
C GLY A 225 -13.38 4.51 -4.05
N ALA A 226 -12.63 4.09 -5.08
CA ALA A 226 -13.05 3.07 -6.03
C ALA A 226 -12.07 1.90 -6.11
N GLY A 227 -12.59 0.68 -6.09
CA GLY A 227 -11.83 -0.55 -6.31
C GLY A 227 -12.22 -1.20 -7.64
N TYR A 228 -11.28 -1.79 -8.34
CA TYR A 228 -11.49 -2.39 -9.66
C TYR A 228 -10.99 -3.84 -9.68
N LEU A 229 -11.78 -4.74 -10.24
CA LEU A 229 -11.43 -6.16 -10.38
C LEU A 229 -11.87 -6.67 -11.74
N ILE A 230 -10.93 -7.25 -12.48
CA ILE A 230 -11.21 -8.00 -13.70
C ILE A 230 -10.74 -9.42 -13.48
N TYR A 231 -11.51 -10.40 -13.95
CA TYR A 231 -11.04 -11.78 -14.02
C TYR A 231 -11.36 -12.43 -15.36
N GLN A 232 -10.55 -13.42 -15.71
CA GLN A 232 -10.76 -14.33 -16.83
C GLN A 232 -10.46 -15.77 -16.37
N LEU A 233 -11.49 -16.62 -16.37
CA LEU A 233 -11.40 -18.04 -16.04
C LEU A 233 -11.79 -18.86 -17.28
N GLY A 234 -10.82 -19.25 -18.10
CA GLY A 234 -11.10 -19.89 -19.39
C GLY A 234 -11.68 -18.94 -20.43
N PRO A 235 -12.11 -19.44 -21.60
CA PRO A 235 -12.48 -18.60 -22.75
C PRO A 235 -13.86 -17.93 -22.65
N ARG A 236 -14.69 -18.26 -21.64
CA ARG A 236 -16.11 -17.86 -21.57
C ARG A 236 -16.56 -17.30 -20.22
N PHE A 237 -15.62 -17.04 -19.32
CA PHE A 237 -15.93 -16.48 -18.00
C PHE A 237 -14.99 -15.32 -17.74
N GLY A 238 -15.26 -14.22 -18.44
CA GLY A 238 -14.62 -12.93 -18.22
C GLY A 238 -15.60 -11.97 -17.58
N ARG A 239 -15.23 -11.30 -16.49
CA ARG A 239 -16.05 -10.23 -15.88
C ARG A 239 -15.18 -9.11 -15.36
N GLY A 240 -15.70 -7.89 -15.47
CA GLY A 240 -15.13 -6.68 -14.85
C GLY A 240 -16.10 -6.09 -13.82
N PHE A 241 -15.55 -5.60 -12.72
CA PHE A 241 -16.29 -5.01 -11.62
C PHE A 241 -15.63 -3.72 -11.13
N THR A 242 -16.49 -2.81 -10.71
CA THR A 242 -16.13 -1.63 -9.92
C THR A 242 -16.85 -1.71 -8.58
N PHE A 243 -16.15 -1.35 -7.51
CA PHE A 243 -16.65 -1.29 -6.14
C PHE A 243 -16.45 0.10 -5.56
N ASP A 244 -17.29 0.47 -4.62
CA ASP A 244 -17.01 1.58 -3.72
C ASP A 244 -16.15 1.06 -2.56
N LEU A 245 -15.03 1.74 -2.28
CA LEU A 245 -14.11 1.43 -1.18
C LEU A 245 -14.52 2.20 0.07
N VAL A 246 -14.90 1.46 1.11
CA VAL A 246 -15.28 2.01 2.41
C VAL A 246 -14.22 1.63 3.45
N PHE A 247 -13.75 2.61 4.23
CA PHE A 247 -12.75 2.42 5.29
C PHE A 247 -13.39 2.68 6.65
N PRO A 248 -13.80 1.63 7.40
CA PRO A 248 -14.36 1.77 8.74
C PRO A 248 -13.35 2.36 9.73
N GLU A 249 -13.83 3.02 10.79
CA GLU A 249 -12.97 3.53 11.88
C GLU A 249 -12.22 2.42 12.63
N GLU A 250 -12.81 1.22 12.66
CA GLU A 250 -12.26 -0.02 13.22
C GLU A 250 -11.11 -0.62 12.38
N GLY A 251 -10.80 -0.02 11.22
CA GLY A 251 -9.72 -0.43 10.33
C GLY A 251 -10.15 -1.38 9.21
N GLY A 252 -9.23 -1.64 8.29
CA GLY A 252 -9.49 -2.42 7.08
C GLY A 252 -10.27 -1.67 6.02
N ALA A 253 -10.70 -2.40 4.98
CA ALA A 253 -11.51 -1.87 3.90
C ALA A 253 -12.64 -2.84 3.55
N ARG A 254 -13.76 -2.31 3.08
CA ARG A 254 -14.89 -3.07 2.55
C ARG A 254 -15.15 -2.68 1.10
N LEU A 255 -15.52 -3.66 0.30
CA LEU A 255 -16.01 -3.45 -1.06
C LEU A 255 -17.54 -3.41 -1.02
N GLU A 256 -18.12 -2.28 -1.35
CA GLU A 256 -19.58 -2.07 -1.38
C GLU A 256 -20.05 -1.70 -2.79
N ASN A 257 -21.38 -1.72 -3.01
CA ASN A 257 -22.03 -1.32 -4.25
C ASN A 257 -21.38 -1.91 -5.52
N GLU A 258 -21.21 -3.23 -5.55
CA GLU A 258 -20.65 -3.93 -6.70
C GLU A 258 -21.40 -3.58 -8.00
N ARG A 259 -20.68 -3.02 -8.97
CA ARG A 259 -21.15 -2.73 -10.32
C ARG A 259 -20.45 -3.66 -11.31
N VAL A 260 -21.22 -4.30 -12.18
CA VAL A 260 -20.69 -5.12 -13.28
C VAL A 260 -20.43 -4.19 -14.47
N ASP A 261 -19.16 -4.05 -14.84
CA ASP A 261 -18.75 -3.17 -15.94
C ASP A 261 -18.86 -3.88 -17.30
N TRP A 262 -18.54 -5.19 -17.34
CA TRP A 262 -18.68 -6.02 -18.55
C TRP A 262 -18.68 -7.51 -18.23
N VAL A 263 -19.19 -8.31 -19.17
CA VAL A 263 -19.22 -9.79 -19.15
C VAL A 263 -18.85 -10.32 -20.54
N SER A 264 -18.03 -11.39 -20.61
CA SER A 264 -17.73 -12.16 -21.82
C SER A 264 -18.14 -13.62 -21.69
#